data_AF-A0A540KAB4-F1
#
_entry.id   AF-A0A540KAB4-F1
#
_cell.length_a   1.000
_cell.length_b   1.000
_cell.length_c   1.000
_cell.angle_alpha   90.00
_cell.angle_beta   90.00
_cell.angle_gamma   90.00
#
_symmetry.space_group_name_H-M   'P 1'
#
loop_
_entity.id
_entity.type
_entity.pdbx_description
1 polymer ?
#
loop_
_entity_poly.entity_id
_entity_poly.type
_entity_poly.pdbx_seq_one_letter_code
_entity_poly.pdbx_strand_id
1 'polypeptide(L)'
;MGGFQIKAWCFRVLLLVFKTCIADEQHKDRIYPGFQASQVDWSDYVGLFLLSNNSAFALGFYQALDVKLYLLVIIHLGTDKVVWTANRGKLISKSAKFVFDKNGSAYLRGSDSMAWSTNTTGQVASAMELQDSGNLVLLGDKGSILWQSFSHPTDTLLPGQEFLQGMQLKSFRNSNNVFHYLEIQSGDLVLYTGYEPPQIYWSLAVGSKRSEREERSPGSPRINLRCLCNIQPNPSSPLELHIRDAGRWCQLCRCIV
;
A
#
# COMPACT_ATOMS: atom_id res chain seq x y z
N MET A 1 -79.22 10.14 29.96
CA MET A 1 -78.06 9.55 30.65
C MET A 1 -77.93 8.10 30.19
N GLY A 2 -76.93 7.79 29.37
CA GLY A 2 -76.68 6.45 28.86
C GLY A 2 -75.36 6.48 28.08
N GLY A 3 -74.29 6.05 28.75
CA GLY A 3 -72.90 6.31 28.34
C GLY A 3 -72.45 5.55 27.10
N PHE A 4 -71.67 6.26 26.28
CA PHE A 4 -70.84 5.75 25.20
C PHE A 4 -69.70 4.91 25.80
N GLN A 5 -69.56 3.65 25.37
CA GLN A 5 -68.39 2.82 25.66
C GLN A 5 -67.64 2.55 24.35
N ILE A 6 -66.62 3.38 24.08
CA ILE A 6 -65.68 3.18 22.98
C ILE A 6 -64.71 2.10 23.43
N LYS A 7 -64.88 0.88 22.90
CA LYS A 7 -63.90 -0.20 23.10
C LYS A 7 -62.60 0.21 22.41
N ALA A 8 -61.60 0.56 23.22
CA ALA A 8 -60.24 0.84 22.78
C ALA A 8 -59.68 -0.39 22.05
N TRP A 9 -59.54 -0.28 20.73
CA TRP A 9 -58.71 -1.20 19.95
C TRP A 9 -57.24 -0.88 20.27
N CYS A 10 -56.61 -1.73 21.07
CA CYS A 10 -55.17 -1.72 21.24
C CYS A 10 -54.52 -2.13 19.91
N PHE A 11 -54.22 -1.15 19.05
CA PHE A 11 -53.31 -1.33 17.93
C PHE A 11 -51.92 -1.55 18.50
N ARG A 12 -51.51 -2.81 18.68
CA ARG A 12 -50.11 -3.15 18.90
C ARG A 12 -49.38 -2.88 17.59
N VAL A 13 -48.77 -1.70 17.48
CA VAL A 13 -47.79 -1.40 16.44
C VAL A 13 -46.58 -2.30 16.72
N LEU A 14 -46.51 -3.43 16.00
CA LEU A 14 -45.30 -4.24 15.92
C LEU A 14 -44.27 -3.39 15.17
N LEU A 15 -43.42 -2.67 15.91
CA LEU A 15 -42.21 -2.06 15.37
C LEU A 15 -41.29 -3.20 14.90
N LEU A 16 -41.48 -3.65 13.66
CA LEU A 16 -40.48 -4.38 12.91
C LEU A 16 -39.28 -3.44 12.79
N VAL A 17 -38.32 -3.58 13.70
CA VAL A 17 -36.99 -2.99 13.54
C VAL A 17 -36.36 -3.75 12.37
N PHE A 18 -36.68 -3.32 11.15
CA PHE A 18 -35.84 -3.63 10.00
C PHE A 18 -34.47 -3.08 10.35
N LYS A 19 -33.55 -3.95 10.78
CA LYS A 19 -32.13 -3.65 10.66
C LYS A 19 -31.93 -3.35 9.19
N THR A 20 -31.82 -2.08 8.86
CA THR A 20 -31.33 -1.65 7.56
C THR A 20 -29.97 -2.32 7.43
N CYS A 21 -29.88 -3.29 6.52
CA CYS A 21 -28.60 -3.77 6.03
C CYS A 21 -27.91 -2.53 5.42
N ILE A 22 -27.05 -1.88 6.20
CA ILE A 22 -26.09 -0.95 5.66
C ILE A 22 -25.05 -1.87 5.04
N ALA A 23 -25.12 -2.04 3.72
CA ALA A 23 -23.98 -2.56 2.99
C ALA A 23 -22.86 -1.51 3.15
N ASP A 24 -21.73 -1.91 3.73
CA ASP A 24 -20.57 -1.03 3.80
C ASP A 24 -20.13 -0.77 2.35
N GLU A 25 -20.05 0.50 1.95
CA GLU A 25 -19.55 0.86 0.63
C GLU A 25 -18.04 1.05 0.74
N GLN A 26 -17.27 0.62 -0.27
CA GLN A 26 -15.83 0.84 -0.25
C GLN A 26 -15.53 2.33 -0.10
N HIS A 27 -14.63 2.65 0.83
CA HIS A 27 -14.20 4.03 0.99
C HIS A 27 -13.42 4.45 -0.24
N LYS A 28 -13.63 5.70 -0.65
CA LYS A 28 -12.96 6.29 -1.80
C LYS A 28 -12.18 7.51 -1.37
N ASP A 29 -10.98 7.66 -1.92
CA ASP A 29 -10.02 8.72 -1.64
C ASP A 29 -9.45 8.65 -0.22
N ARG A 30 -10.30 8.75 0.82
CA ARG A 30 -9.88 8.90 2.22
C ARG A 30 -10.66 8.05 3.22
N ILE A 31 -9.97 7.70 4.30
CA ILE A 31 -10.53 7.22 5.57
C ILE A 31 -10.09 8.13 6.72
N TYR A 32 -10.84 8.12 7.83
CA TYR A 32 -10.67 9.05 8.95
C TYR A 32 -10.35 8.33 10.26
N PRO A 33 -9.77 9.04 11.26
CA PRO A 33 -9.48 8.46 12.57
C PRO A 33 -10.69 7.78 13.21
N GLY A 34 -10.49 6.55 13.69
CA GLY A 34 -11.54 5.66 14.20
C GLY A 34 -11.92 4.52 13.25
N PHE A 35 -11.45 4.55 11.99
CA PHE A 35 -11.71 3.50 11.01
C PHE A 35 -11.05 2.17 11.38
N GLN A 36 -11.74 1.07 11.10
CA GLN A 36 -11.25 -0.30 11.28
C GLN A 36 -11.67 -1.16 10.10
N ALA A 37 -10.82 -2.09 9.69
CA ALA A 37 -11.14 -3.08 8.67
C ALA A 37 -10.49 -4.42 9.02
N SER A 38 -11.18 -5.50 8.70
CA SER A 38 -10.60 -6.85 8.61
C SER A 38 -10.97 -7.48 7.27
N GLN A 39 -10.31 -8.57 6.91
CA GLN A 39 -10.66 -9.30 5.69
C GLN A 39 -12.12 -9.79 5.74
N VAL A 40 -12.60 -10.18 6.91
CA VAL A 40 -13.96 -10.70 7.11
C VAL A 40 -15.01 -9.61 6.93
N ASP A 41 -14.74 -8.39 7.41
CA ASP A 41 -15.68 -7.27 7.31
C ASP A 41 -15.88 -6.84 5.84
N TRP A 42 -14.85 -7.02 5.01
CA TRP A 42 -14.83 -6.57 3.62
C TRP A 42 -14.84 -7.74 2.61
N SER A 43 -15.37 -8.90 3.00
CA SER A 43 -15.37 -10.11 2.15
C SER A 43 -16.10 -9.91 0.82
N ASP A 44 -17.16 -9.10 0.81
CA ASP A 44 -17.98 -8.81 -0.37
C ASP A 44 -17.19 -8.04 -1.44
N TYR A 45 -16.12 -7.36 -1.03
CA TYR A 45 -15.17 -6.66 -1.91
C TYR A 45 -13.79 -7.33 -1.92
N VAL A 46 -13.74 -8.65 -1.67
CA VAL A 46 -12.50 -9.44 -1.70
C VAL A 46 -11.43 -8.92 -0.72
N GLY A 47 -11.86 -8.25 0.35
CA GLY A 47 -10.98 -7.65 1.37
C GLY A 47 -10.47 -6.25 1.03
N LEU A 48 -10.87 -5.64 -0.09
CA LEU A 48 -10.51 -4.28 -0.48
C LEU A 48 -11.45 -3.27 0.16
N PHE A 49 -10.91 -2.25 0.83
CA PHE A 49 -11.73 -1.32 1.62
C PHE A 49 -11.48 0.17 1.35
N LEU A 50 -10.37 0.55 0.71
CA LEU A 50 -10.07 1.93 0.34
C LEU A 50 -9.57 2.01 -1.10
N LEU A 51 -10.30 2.72 -1.96
CA LEU A 51 -9.99 2.96 -3.36
C LEU A 51 -9.37 4.34 -3.56
N SER A 52 -8.47 4.47 -4.54
CA SER A 52 -8.06 5.79 -5.03
C SER A 52 -9.22 6.51 -5.72
N ASN A 53 -9.12 7.82 -5.90
CA ASN A 53 -10.19 8.62 -6.49
C ASN A 53 -10.51 8.22 -7.94
N ASN A 54 -9.52 7.81 -8.71
CA ASN A 54 -9.69 7.25 -10.05
C ASN A 54 -9.96 5.73 -10.07
N SER A 55 -10.03 5.08 -8.90
CA SER A 55 -10.18 3.63 -8.77
C SER A 55 -9.10 2.81 -9.52
N ALA A 56 -7.89 3.36 -9.71
CA ALA A 56 -6.75 2.62 -10.27
C ALA A 56 -6.04 1.77 -9.21
N PHE A 57 -6.06 2.22 -7.95
CA PHE A 57 -5.42 1.54 -6.83
C PHE A 57 -6.43 1.24 -5.71
N ALA A 58 -6.18 0.17 -4.97
CA ALA A 58 -6.94 -0.18 -3.78
C ALA A 58 -6.02 -0.63 -2.64
N LEU A 59 -6.36 -0.26 -1.40
CA LEU A 59 -5.81 -0.81 -0.17
C LEU A 59 -6.74 -1.90 0.36
N GLY A 60 -6.17 -3.04 0.74
CA GLY A 60 -6.96 -4.15 1.26
C GLY A 60 -6.17 -5.36 1.71
N PHE A 61 -6.92 -6.37 2.14
CA PHE A 61 -6.39 -7.67 2.56
C PHE A 61 -6.26 -8.59 1.35
N TYR A 62 -5.03 -8.97 1.02
CA TYR A 62 -4.71 -9.87 -0.07
C TYR A 62 -4.28 -11.23 0.45
N GLN A 63 -4.83 -12.29 -0.12
CA GLN A 63 -4.54 -13.65 0.29
C GLN A 63 -3.13 -14.06 -0.14
N ALA A 64 -2.32 -14.55 0.80
CA ALA A 64 -1.01 -15.11 0.51
C ALA A 64 -1.13 -16.52 -0.11
N LEU A 65 0.02 -17.18 -0.35
CA LEU A 65 0.04 -18.55 -0.87
C LEU A 65 -0.68 -19.54 0.05
N ASP A 66 -0.66 -19.31 1.36
CA ASP A 66 -1.51 -20.03 2.31
C ASP A 66 -2.87 -19.33 2.39
N VAL A 67 -3.94 -20.07 2.10
CA VAL A 67 -5.35 -19.62 2.11
C VAL A 67 -5.81 -19.04 3.46
N LYS A 68 -5.09 -19.34 4.55
CA LYS A 68 -5.40 -18.83 5.90
C LYS A 68 -4.65 -17.54 6.24
N LEU A 69 -3.69 -17.14 5.42
CA LEU A 69 -2.77 -16.06 5.69
C LEU A 69 -2.95 -14.90 4.70
N TYR A 70 -2.84 -13.69 5.20
CA TYR A 70 -3.14 -12.46 4.49
C TYR A 70 -2.04 -11.42 4.65
N LEU A 71 -2.01 -10.51 3.69
CA LEU A 71 -1.18 -9.31 3.64
C LEU A 71 -2.10 -8.09 3.53
N LEU A 72 -1.70 -6.97 4.14
CA LEU A 72 -2.27 -5.67 3.83
C LEU A 72 -1.45 -5.04 2.70
N VAL A 73 -2.10 -4.79 1.56
CA VAL A 73 -1.43 -4.40 0.32
C VAL A 73 -2.10 -3.20 -0.33
N ILE A 74 -1.32 -2.48 -1.15
CA ILE A 74 -1.86 -1.66 -2.22
C ILE A 74 -1.77 -2.48 -3.50
N ILE A 75 -2.88 -2.60 -4.21
CA ILE A 75 -2.99 -3.32 -5.48
C ILE A 75 -3.35 -2.35 -6.60
N HIS A 76 -2.69 -2.48 -7.74
CA HIS A 76 -3.10 -1.83 -8.99
C HIS A 76 -4.17 -2.69 -9.66
N LEU A 77 -5.39 -2.15 -9.75
CA LEU A 77 -6.59 -2.90 -10.16
C LEU A 77 -6.58 -3.27 -11.64
N GLY A 78 -5.98 -2.44 -12.51
CA GLY A 78 -5.91 -2.73 -13.94
C GLY A 78 -5.03 -3.93 -14.29
N THR A 79 -4.05 -4.27 -13.45
CA THR A 79 -3.08 -5.34 -13.71
C THR A 79 -3.08 -6.46 -12.67
N ASP A 80 -3.92 -6.34 -11.63
CA ASP A 80 -3.96 -7.24 -10.48
C ASP A 80 -2.55 -7.43 -9.83
N LYS A 81 -1.80 -6.32 -9.71
CA LYS A 81 -0.43 -6.34 -9.17
C LYS A 81 -0.39 -5.68 -7.81
N VAL A 82 0.15 -6.41 -6.84
CA VAL A 82 0.55 -5.84 -5.56
C VAL A 82 1.75 -4.93 -5.78
N VAL A 83 1.58 -3.65 -5.47
CA VAL A 83 2.59 -2.59 -5.66
C VAL A 83 3.23 -2.16 -4.34
N TRP A 84 2.56 -2.44 -3.22
CA TRP A 84 3.10 -2.18 -1.89
C TRP A 84 2.52 -3.17 -0.87
N THR A 85 3.28 -3.52 0.16
CA THR A 85 2.85 -4.47 1.19
C THR A 85 3.33 -4.03 2.58
N ALA A 86 2.39 -3.84 3.51
CA ALA A 86 2.69 -3.37 4.86
C ALA A 86 3.48 -4.39 5.68
N ASN A 87 3.01 -5.64 5.69
CA ASN A 87 3.42 -6.67 6.64
C ASN A 87 4.18 -7.83 5.99
N ARG A 88 5.12 -7.54 5.06
CA ARG A 88 5.91 -8.56 4.34
C ARG A 88 6.62 -9.56 5.25
N GLY A 89 7.07 -9.10 6.43
CA GLY A 89 7.78 -9.95 7.41
C GLY A 89 6.87 -10.76 8.32
N LYS A 90 5.55 -10.52 8.31
CA LYS A 90 4.62 -11.13 9.26
C LYS A 90 3.21 -11.24 8.69
N LEU A 91 2.91 -12.42 8.15
CA LEU A 91 1.58 -12.75 7.67
C LEU A 91 0.56 -12.76 8.83
N ILE A 92 -0.68 -12.44 8.51
CA ILE A 92 -1.78 -12.33 9.48
C ILE A 92 -2.94 -13.27 9.13
N SER A 93 -3.78 -13.61 10.10
CA SER A 93 -5.04 -14.32 9.83
C SER A 93 -6.12 -13.37 9.31
N LYS A 94 -7.21 -13.92 8.75
CA LYS A 94 -8.37 -13.13 8.28
C LYS A 94 -9.04 -12.27 9.36
N SER A 95 -8.89 -12.63 10.63
CA SER A 95 -9.47 -11.91 11.77
C SER A 95 -8.60 -10.73 12.25
N ALA A 96 -7.41 -10.55 11.68
CA ALA A 96 -6.57 -9.42 12.01
C ALA A 96 -7.22 -8.11 11.54
N LYS A 97 -6.92 -7.03 12.27
CA LYS A 97 -7.53 -5.73 12.06
C LYS A 97 -6.51 -4.70 11.63
N PHE A 98 -6.80 -4.03 10.52
CA PHE A 98 -6.28 -2.72 10.25
C PHE A 98 -7.07 -1.71 11.09
N VAL A 99 -6.36 -0.81 11.76
CA VAL A 99 -6.95 0.22 12.62
C VAL A 99 -6.28 1.54 12.29
N PHE A 100 -7.06 2.54 11.94
CA PHE A 100 -6.65 3.94 11.99
C PHE A 100 -7.24 4.53 13.26
N ASP A 101 -6.42 4.66 14.31
CA ASP A 101 -6.90 5.07 15.63
C ASP A 101 -7.12 6.59 15.74
N LYS A 102 -7.79 7.00 16.82
CA LYS A 102 -8.03 8.41 17.12
C LYS A 102 -6.79 9.15 17.66
N ASN A 103 -5.70 8.44 17.92
CA ASN A 103 -4.44 8.99 18.42
C ASN A 103 -3.45 9.28 17.28
N GLY A 104 -3.91 9.18 16.03
CA GLY A 104 -3.16 9.52 14.83
C GLY A 104 -2.22 8.43 14.33
N SER A 105 -2.41 7.18 14.76
CA SER A 105 -1.62 6.03 14.33
C SER A 105 -2.45 5.07 13.49
N ALA A 106 -1.87 4.56 12.41
CA ALA A 106 -2.46 3.47 11.65
C ALA A 106 -1.61 2.21 11.80
N TYR A 107 -2.25 1.08 12.10
CA TYR A 107 -1.54 -0.16 12.37
C TYR A 107 -2.35 -1.40 11.96
N LEU A 108 -1.61 -2.48 11.70
CA LEU A 108 -2.14 -3.81 11.46
C LEU A 108 -1.85 -4.68 12.67
N ARG A 109 -2.89 -5.25 13.29
CA ARG A 109 -2.78 -6.08 14.49
C ARG A 109 -3.45 -7.45 14.28
N GLY A 110 -2.67 -8.52 14.48
CA GLY A 110 -3.17 -9.89 14.59
C GLY A 110 -3.63 -10.20 16.01
N SER A 111 -3.92 -11.48 16.30
CA SER A 111 -4.35 -11.94 17.64
C SER A 111 -3.36 -11.56 18.75
N ASP A 112 -2.08 -11.85 18.51
CA ASP A 112 -1.08 -11.84 19.60
C ASP A 112 -0.04 -10.72 19.46
N SER A 113 -0.09 -9.96 18.36
CA SER A 113 0.95 -8.96 18.08
C SER A 113 0.60 -8.00 16.95
N MET A 114 1.28 -6.85 16.97
CA MET A 114 1.28 -5.91 15.86
C MET A 114 2.15 -6.45 14.72
N ALA A 115 1.64 -6.39 13.50
CA ALA A 115 2.32 -6.82 12.28
C ALA A 115 2.93 -5.66 11.50
N TRP A 116 2.36 -4.46 11.62
CA TRP A 116 2.84 -3.24 10.98
C TRP A 116 2.23 -1.99 11.65
N SER A 117 2.91 -0.84 11.60
CA SER A 117 2.33 0.46 11.93
C SER A 117 3.08 1.62 11.27
N THR A 118 2.42 2.79 11.21
CA THR A 118 3.03 4.05 10.74
C THR A 118 3.97 4.68 11.77
N ASN A 119 3.95 4.23 13.04
CA ASN A 119 4.70 4.81 14.16
C ASN A 119 4.46 6.33 14.36
N THR A 120 3.23 6.80 14.11
CA THR A 120 2.84 8.22 14.22
C THR A 120 2.02 8.55 15.47
N THR A 121 2.03 7.67 16.46
CA THR A 121 1.27 7.85 17.71
C THR A 121 1.60 9.18 18.38
N GLY A 122 0.57 9.96 18.73
CA GLY A 122 0.71 11.27 19.37
C GLY A 122 0.84 12.44 18.38
N GLN A 123 0.86 12.16 17.07
CA GLN A 123 0.71 13.17 16.03
C GLN A 123 -0.79 13.40 15.73
N VAL A 124 -1.15 14.61 15.34
CA VAL A 124 -2.54 14.94 14.96
C VAL A 124 -2.76 14.53 13.51
N ALA A 125 -3.27 13.32 13.29
CA ALA A 125 -3.65 12.84 11.96
C ALA A 125 -5.09 13.23 11.63
N SER A 126 -5.32 13.78 10.44
CA SER A 126 -6.62 14.23 9.95
C SER A 126 -7.30 13.21 9.06
N ALA A 127 -6.54 12.52 8.21
CA ALA A 127 -7.04 11.50 7.28
C ALA A 127 -5.91 10.57 6.82
N MET A 128 -6.29 9.40 6.30
CA MET A 128 -5.42 8.58 5.47
C MET A 128 -5.99 8.55 4.05
N GLU A 129 -5.16 8.87 3.07
CA GLU A 129 -5.53 9.07 1.67
C GLU A 129 -4.80 8.07 0.78
N LEU A 130 -5.53 7.39 -0.11
CA LEU A 130 -4.92 6.61 -1.19
C LEU A 130 -4.97 7.43 -2.48
N GLN A 131 -3.81 7.97 -2.87
CA GLN A 131 -3.70 8.83 -4.05
C GLN A 131 -3.77 8.03 -5.35
N ASP A 132 -4.16 8.70 -6.43
CA ASP A 132 -4.21 8.15 -7.79
C ASP A 132 -2.83 7.72 -8.33
N SER A 133 -1.74 8.11 -7.66
CA SER A 133 -0.38 7.65 -7.91
C SER A 133 -0.05 6.29 -7.29
N GLY A 134 -0.93 5.76 -6.44
CA GLY A 134 -0.68 4.57 -5.60
C GLY A 134 0.03 4.89 -4.28
N ASN A 135 0.26 6.17 -3.96
CA ASN A 135 0.82 6.58 -2.68
C ASN A 135 -0.26 6.57 -1.59
N LEU A 136 -0.04 5.81 -0.52
CA LEU A 136 -0.88 5.86 0.68
C LEU A 136 -0.26 6.84 1.66
N VAL A 137 -0.99 7.90 1.99
CA VAL A 137 -0.50 9.03 2.75
C VAL A 137 -1.31 9.18 4.03
N LEU A 138 -0.62 9.31 5.16
CA LEU A 138 -1.23 9.75 6.41
C LEU A 138 -1.06 11.27 6.52
N LEU A 139 -2.17 11.99 6.48
CA LEU A 139 -2.22 13.44 6.52
C LEU A 139 -2.39 13.92 7.96
N GLY A 140 -1.71 15.00 8.30
CA GLY A 140 -1.86 15.74 9.55
C GLY A 140 -2.64 17.03 9.37
N ASP A 141 -2.40 17.96 10.29
CA ASP A 141 -3.00 19.29 10.20
C ASP A 141 -2.56 20.01 8.93
N LYS A 142 -3.54 20.71 8.31
CA LYS A 142 -3.34 21.52 7.09
C LYS A 142 -2.72 20.75 5.91
N GLY A 143 -2.91 19.43 5.85
CA GLY A 143 -2.40 18.59 4.76
C GLY A 143 -0.90 18.27 4.85
N SER A 144 -0.27 18.47 6.02
CA SER A 144 1.09 17.97 6.25
C SER A 144 1.16 16.45 6.10
N ILE A 145 2.26 15.93 5.56
CA ILE A 145 2.47 14.49 5.40
C ILE A 145 3.17 13.96 6.65
N LEU A 146 2.47 13.13 7.43
CA LEU A 146 3.02 12.49 8.63
C LEU A 146 3.72 11.17 8.30
N TRP A 147 3.18 10.44 7.33
CA TRP A 147 3.73 9.19 6.83
C TRP A 147 3.28 8.96 5.38
N GLN A 148 4.07 8.27 4.57
CA GLN A 148 3.67 7.85 3.23
C GLN A 148 4.32 6.52 2.80
N SER A 149 3.61 5.73 1.99
CA SER A 149 4.11 4.44 1.49
C SER A 149 5.30 4.61 0.55
N PHE A 150 5.35 5.72 -0.19
CA PHE A 150 6.46 6.01 -1.11
C PHE A 150 7.82 6.15 -0.43
N SER A 151 7.86 6.54 0.84
CA SER A 151 9.09 6.59 1.65
C SER A 151 9.51 5.21 2.19
N HIS A 152 8.67 4.18 2.01
CA HIS A 152 8.86 2.82 2.50
C HIS A 152 8.58 1.80 1.39
N PRO A 153 9.36 1.82 0.29
CA PRO A 153 9.10 0.93 -0.84
C PRO A 153 9.25 -0.55 -0.47
N THR A 154 8.57 -1.43 -1.21
CA THR A 154 8.70 -2.88 -1.03
C THR A 154 9.54 -3.51 -2.12
N ASP A 155 8.95 -3.94 -3.21
CA ASP A 155 9.55 -4.62 -4.36
C ASP A 155 9.19 -3.95 -5.68
N THR A 156 8.39 -2.89 -5.61
CA THR A 156 7.91 -2.12 -6.74
C THR A 156 8.20 -0.65 -6.50
N LEU A 157 8.69 0.04 -7.53
CA LEU A 157 8.78 1.49 -7.58
C LEU A 157 7.72 2.01 -8.56
N LEU A 158 6.87 2.93 -8.12
CA LEU A 158 5.79 3.52 -8.91
C LEU A 158 6.18 4.86 -9.56
N PRO A 159 5.56 5.28 -10.68
CA PRO A 159 5.84 6.57 -11.29
C PRO A 159 5.68 7.74 -10.31
N GLY A 160 6.67 8.63 -10.29
CA GLY A 160 6.67 9.79 -9.39
C GLY A 160 7.14 9.47 -7.97
N GLN A 161 7.41 8.21 -7.63
CA GLN A 161 8.08 7.84 -6.39
C GLN A 161 9.57 8.19 -6.47
N GLU A 162 10.06 8.94 -5.48
CA GLU A 162 11.49 9.20 -5.35
C GLU A 162 12.20 7.97 -4.77
N PHE A 163 13.23 7.46 -5.46
CA PHE A 163 14.11 6.44 -4.94
C PHE A 163 15.44 7.06 -4.50
N LEU A 164 15.69 7.03 -3.19
CA LEU A 164 16.81 7.71 -2.53
C LEU A 164 17.81 6.70 -1.95
N GLN A 165 19.05 7.14 -1.77
CA GLN A 165 20.06 6.37 -1.04
C GLN A 165 19.57 6.01 0.36
N GLY A 166 19.78 4.75 0.75
CA GLY A 166 19.26 4.17 2.00
C GLY A 166 17.91 3.46 1.85
N MET A 167 17.19 3.66 0.73
CA MET A 167 16.02 2.86 0.38
C MET A 167 16.44 1.58 -0.35
N GLN A 168 15.62 0.54 -0.21
CA GLN A 168 15.81 -0.74 -0.90
C GLN A 168 14.50 -1.20 -1.54
N LEU A 169 14.57 -1.69 -2.77
CA LEU A 169 13.53 -2.57 -3.32
C LEU A 169 13.97 -4.01 -3.07
N LYS A 170 13.14 -4.82 -2.41
CA LYS A 170 13.50 -6.16 -1.95
C LYS A 170 12.46 -7.20 -2.37
N SER A 171 12.89 -8.16 -3.18
CA SER A 171 12.04 -9.26 -3.63
C SER A 171 11.58 -10.12 -2.46
N PHE A 172 10.50 -10.87 -2.66
CA PHE A 172 10.23 -12.04 -1.81
C PHE A 172 11.37 -13.05 -1.93
N ARG A 173 11.50 -13.90 -0.92
CA ARG A 173 12.43 -15.04 -0.98
C ARG A 173 11.92 -16.07 -1.96
N ASN A 174 12.82 -16.64 -2.74
CA ASN A 174 12.54 -17.75 -3.65
C ASN A 174 12.52 -19.10 -2.89
N SER A 175 12.32 -20.20 -3.63
CA SER A 175 12.31 -21.56 -3.09
C SER A 175 13.61 -21.97 -2.38
N ASN A 176 14.73 -21.36 -2.74
CA ASN A 176 16.04 -21.58 -2.15
C ASN A 176 16.32 -20.62 -0.98
N ASN A 177 15.29 -19.92 -0.49
CA ASN A 177 15.38 -18.93 0.57
C ASN A 177 16.30 -17.72 0.23
N VAL A 178 16.60 -17.49 -1.05
CA VAL A 178 17.39 -16.36 -1.53
C VAL A 178 16.46 -15.21 -1.94
N PHE A 179 16.87 -13.97 -1.71
CA PHE A 179 16.18 -12.77 -2.18
C PHE A 179 17.15 -11.86 -2.93
N HIS A 180 16.60 -10.92 -3.68
CA HIS A 180 17.37 -9.88 -4.34
C HIS A 180 16.95 -8.53 -3.79
N TYR A 181 17.88 -7.58 -3.74
CA TYR A 181 17.55 -6.21 -3.38
C TYR A 181 18.33 -5.19 -4.20
N LEU A 182 17.65 -4.11 -4.56
CA LEU A 182 18.18 -2.99 -5.33
C LEU A 182 18.31 -1.78 -4.41
N GLU A 183 19.45 -1.11 -4.45
CA GLU A 183 19.69 0.12 -3.69
C GLU A 183 20.60 1.09 -4.46
N ILE A 184 20.64 2.34 -4.02
CA ILE A 184 21.63 3.30 -4.48
C ILE A 184 22.83 3.24 -3.53
N GLN A 185 23.99 2.85 -4.04
CA GLN A 185 25.24 2.85 -3.29
C GLN A 185 26.21 3.85 -3.94
N SER A 186 26.57 4.90 -3.21
CA SER A 186 27.52 5.94 -3.66
C SER A 186 27.17 6.60 -5.01
N GLY A 187 25.87 6.69 -5.33
CA GLY A 187 25.38 7.26 -6.59
C GLY A 187 25.11 6.25 -7.71
N ASP A 188 25.53 5.00 -7.53
CA ASP A 188 25.27 3.92 -8.47
C ASP A 188 24.07 3.10 -8.05
N LEU A 189 23.30 2.62 -9.02
CA LEU A 189 22.19 1.71 -8.78
C LEU A 189 22.73 0.28 -8.78
N VAL A 190 22.63 -0.43 -7.66
CA VAL A 190 23.24 -1.76 -7.49
C VAL A 190 22.18 -2.77 -7.07
N LEU A 191 22.15 -3.90 -7.78
CA LEU A 191 21.33 -5.07 -7.47
C LEU A 191 22.20 -6.13 -6.81
N TYR A 192 21.78 -6.56 -5.63
CA TYR A 192 22.45 -7.59 -4.84
C TYR A 192 21.61 -8.88 -4.77
N THR A 193 22.31 -9.99 -4.60
CA THR A 193 21.75 -11.24 -4.09
C THR A 193 21.99 -11.32 -2.58
N GLY A 194 20.94 -11.67 -1.83
CA GLY A 194 20.89 -11.68 -0.37
C GLY A 194 21.60 -12.87 0.29
N TYR A 195 22.78 -13.26 -0.21
CA TYR A 195 23.68 -14.18 0.48
C TYR A 195 24.36 -13.49 1.68
N GLU A 196 25.05 -14.26 2.51
CA GLU A 196 25.91 -13.75 3.58
C GLU A 196 27.37 -14.17 3.30
N PRO A 197 28.25 -13.25 2.84
CA PRO A 197 28.00 -11.83 2.56
C PRO A 197 27.18 -11.59 1.26
N PRO A 198 26.50 -10.43 1.14
CA PRO A 198 25.75 -10.10 -0.07
C PRO A 198 26.64 -10.03 -1.31
N GLN A 199 26.18 -10.57 -2.44
CA GLN A 199 26.94 -10.52 -3.70
C GLN A 199 26.30 -9.54 -4.67
N ILE A 200 27.13 -8.80 -5.41
CA ILE A 200 26.65 -7.92 -6.48
C ILE A 200 26.22 -8.80 -7.65
N TYR A 201 24.96 -8.69 -8.05
CA TYR A 201 24.42 -9.34 -9.23
C TYR A 201 24.55 -8.44 -10.46
N TRP A 202 24.28 -7.14 -10.31
CA TRP A 202 24.33 -6.14 -11.38
C TRP A 202 24.51 -4.73 -10.82
N SER A 203 25.11 -3.82 -11.59
CA SER A 203 25.18 -2.40 -11.24
C SER A 203 25.08 -1.49 -12.47
N LEU A 204 24.59 -0.27 -12.25
CA LEU A 204 24.53 0.82 -13.22
C LEU A 204 25.11 2.08 -12.62
N ALA A 205 26.19 2.56 -13.22
CA ALA A 205 26.75 3.85 -12.91
C ALA A 205 25.83 4.96 -13.46
N VAL A 206 25.21 5.73 -12.56
CA VAL A 206 24.33 6.83 -12.97
C VAL A 206 25.15 8.09 -13.31
N GLY A 207 26.48 8.08 -13.07
CA GLY A 207 27.39 9.18 -13.37
C GLY A 207 28.66 8.78 -14.13
N SER A 208 28.62 8.78 -15.46
CA SER A 208 29.80 9.02 -16.32
C SER A 208 29.41 9.67 -17.66
N LYS A 209 29.42 11.02 -17.64
CA LYS A 209 29.52 12.03 -18.72
C LYS A 209 28.84 11.78 -20.09
N ARG A 210 27.90 12.68 -20.44
CA ARG A 210 28.15 13.61 -21.57
C ARG A 210 28.49 14.97 -20.98
N SER A 211 29.65 15.48 -21.34
CA SER A 211 30.12 16.81 -20.97
C SER A 211 29.20 17.86 -21.59
N GLU A 212 28.48 18.60 -20.76
CA GLU A 212 28.22 20.02 -20.96
C GLU A 212 27.92 20.64 -19.59
N ARG A 213 28.56 21.79 -19.35
CA ARG A 213 28.58 22.49 -18.08
C ARG A 213 27.16 22.81 -17.61
N GLU A 214 26.80 22.35 -16.42
CA GLU A 214 25.96 23.17 -15.54
C GLU A 214 26.26 22.83 -14.07
N GLU A 215 26.79 23.82 -13.36
CA GLU A 215 26.97 23.77 -11.91
C GLU A 215 25.60 23.68 -11.23
N ARG A 216 25.35 22.58 -10.53
CA ARG A 216 24.30 22.53 -9.50
C ARG A 216 24.80 21.77 -8.28
N SER A 217 24.54 22.36 -7.12
CA SER A 217 24.93 21.98 -5.76
C SER A 217 24.85 20.47 -5.48
N PRO A 218 25.64 19.93 -4.54
CA PRO A 218 25.68 18.50 -4.23
C PRO A 218 24.38 18.07 -3.53
N GLY A 219 23.38 17.71 -4.32
CA GLY A 219 22.20 17.00 -3.87
C GLY A 219 22.45 15.50 -3.86
N SER A 220 21.87 14.79 -2.90
CA SER A 220 21.89 13.33 -2.85
C SER A 220 21.41 12.72 -4.17
N PRO A 221 21.99 11.59 -4.62
CA PRO A 221 21.56 10.93 -5.85
C PRO A 221 20.08 10.53 -5.75
N ARG A 222 19.27 11.01 -6.70
CA ARG A 222 17.84 10.68 -6.83
C ARG A 222 17.62 9.99 -8.17
N ILE A 223 16.87 8.89 -8.17
CA ILE A 223 16.47 8.23 -9.41
C ILE A 223 14.97 8.37 -9.60
N ASN A 224 14.59 8.91 -10.77
CA ASN A 224 13.22 8.93 -11.25
C ASN A 224 13.05 7.81 -12.29
N LEU A 225 12.00 7.00 -12.20
CA LEU A 225 11.70 5.93 -13.17
C LEU A 225 11.64 6.42 -14.62
N ARG A 226 11.25 7.68 -14.86
CA ARG A 226 11.31 8.29 -16.19
C ARG A 226 12.71 8.25 -16.78
N CYS A 227 13.75 8.34 -15.94
CA CYS A 227 15.15 8.27 -16.36
C CYS A 227 15.63 6.82 -16.61
N LEU A 228 15.03 5.81 -15.98
CA LEU A 228 15.43 4.41 -16.15
C LEU A 228 14.81 3.76 -17.40
N CYS A 229 13.62 4.20 -17.82
CA CYS A 229 12.86 3.50 -18.87
C CYS A 229 12.90 4.16 -20.26
N ASN A 230 13.44 5.38 -20.42
CA ASN A 230 13.61 6.07 -21.71
C ASN A 230 12.41 5.98 -22.71
N ILE A 231 11.17 6.01 -22.21
CA ILE A 231 9.94 5.83 -23.01
C ILE A 231 8.88 6.87 -22.59
N GLN A 232 8.12 7.40 -23.56
CA GLN A 232 6.98 8.29 -23.32
C GLN A 232 5.84 7.56 -22.59
N PRO A 233 5.24 8.16 -21.54
CA PRO A 233 4.21 7.49 -20.73
C PRO A 233 2.92 7.26 -21.52
N ASN A 234 2.43 6.01 -21.50
CA ASN A 234 1.06 5.68 -21.87
C ASN A 234 0.17 5.82 -20.60
N PRO A 235 -0.90 6.64 -20.63
CA PRO A 235 -1.76 6.86 -19.45
C PRO A 235 -2.51 5.62 -18.96
N SER A 236 -2.55 4.52 -19.71
CA SER A 236 -3.22 3.27 -19.30
C SER A 236 -2.30 2.26 -18.58
N SER A 237 -1.00 2.51 -18.47
CA SER A 237 -0.02 1.57 -17.88
C SER A 237 1.11 2.33 -17.16
N PRO A 238 1.10 2.42 -15.81
CA PRO A 238 2.18 3.05 -15.07
C PRO A 238 3.51 2.30 -15.27
N LEU A 239 4.62 3.04 -15.44
CA LEU A 239 5.97 2.47 -15.47
C LEU A 239 6.36 1.98 -14.08
N GLU A 240 6.48 0.67 -13.89
CA GLU A 240 6.87 0.07 -12.62
C GLU A 240 8.21 -0.67 -12.74
N LEU A 241 9.10 -0.47 -11.76
CA LEU A 241 10.29 -1.31 -11.60
C LEU A 241 9.97 -2.38 -10.56
N HIS A 242 9.97 -3.65 -10.97
CA HIS A 242 9.57 -4.75 -10.10
C HIS A 242 10.62 -5.86 -10.08
N ILE A 243 11.06 -6.27 -8.89
CA ILE A 243 12.07 -7.33 -8.74
C ILE A 243 11.38 -8.68 -8.55
N ARG A 244 11.36 -9.52 -9.59
CA ARG A 244 10.92 -10.92 -9.50
C ARG A 244 12.08 -11.89 -9.66
N ASP A 245 12.03 -12.95 -8.87
CA ASP A 245 12.84 -14.13 -9.08
C ASP A 245 12.10 -15.07 -10.04
N ALA A 246 12.44 -14.99 -11.34
CA ALA A 246 11.88 -15.87 -12.36
C ALA A 246 12.97 -16.79 -12.89
N GLY A 247 13.42 -17.75 -12.06
CA GLY A 247 13.92 -19.08 -12.44
C GLY A 247 14.99 -19.22 -13.54
N ARG A 248 15.58 -18.13 -14.07
CA ARG A 248 16.68 -18.02 -15.05
C ARG A 248 16.87 -16.60 -15.59
N TRP A 249 16.03 -15.62 -15.25
CA TRP A 249 16.21 -14.22 -15.65
C TRP A 249 15.78 -13.28 -14.52
N CYS A 250 16.72 -12.51 -13.94
CA CYS A 250 16.37 -11.27 -13.24
C CYS A 250 15.92 -10.27 -14.33
N GLN A 251 14.62 -10.18 -14.59
CA GLN A 251 14.07 -9.13 -15.44
C GLN A 251 14.11 -7.83 -14.63
N LEU A 252 15.12 -7.00 -14.88
CA LEU A 252 15.34 -5.74 -14.15
C LEU A 252 14.26 -4.70 -14.46
N CYS A 253 13.64 -4.76 -15.63
CA CYS A 253 12.52 -3.89 -16.01
C CYS A 253 11.51 -4.72 -16.80
N ARG A 254 10.25 -4.80 -16.35
CA ARG A 254 9.15 -5.23 -17.20
C ARG A 254 8.10 -4.13 -17.18
N CYS A 255 8.02 -3.35 -18.26
CA CYS A 255 6.82 -2.58 -18.56
C CYS A 255 5.70 -3.62 -18.73
N ILE A 256 4.71 -3.60 -17.84
CA ILE A 256 3.46 -4.31 -18.09
C ILE A 256 2.69 -3.38 -19.02
N VAL A 257 2.67 -3.74 -20.30
CA VAL A 257 1.75 -3.18 -21.31
C VAL A 257 0.38 -3.76 -21.06
#